data_AF-A0A376U2I2-F1
#
_entry.id   AF-A0A376U2I2-F1
#
_cell.length_a   1.000
_cell.length_b   1.000
_cell.length_c   1.000
_cell.angle_alpha   90.00
_cell.angle_beta   90.00
_cell.angle_gamma   90.00
#
_symmetry.space_group_name_H-M   'P 1'
#
loop_
_entity.id
_entity.type
_entity.pdbx_description
1 polymer ?
#
loop_
_entity_poly.entity_id
_entity_poly.type
_entity_poly.pdbx_seq_one_letter_code
_entity_poly.pdbx_strand_id
1 'polypeptide(L)' 'MIDKSAFVIQTAIVEEGASIGANAHIGPFCIVGPHVEIGEVPY' A
#
# COMPACT_ATOMS: atom_id res chain seq x y z
N MET A 1 -3.75 3.16 7.09
CA MET A 1 -2.46 3.81 7.39
C MET A 1 -1.40 3.30 6.42
N ILE A 2 -0.63 4.20 5.78
CA ILE A 2 0.43 3.82 4.84
C ILE A 2 1.76 4.10 5.53
N ASP A 3 2.60 3.07 5.71
CA ASP A 3 3.93 3.28 6.28
C ASP A 3 4.78 4.19 5.37
N LYS A 4 5.60 5.06 5.99
CA LYS A 4 6.44 6.04 5.27
C LYS A 4 7.46 5.43 4.32
N SER A 5 7.82 4.17 4.53
CA SER A 5 8.75 3.42 3.68
C SER A 5 8.04 2.64 2.57
N ALA A 6 6.72 2.55 2.61
CA ALA A 6 5.95 1.98 1.52
C ALA A 6 6.04 2.89 0.29
N PHE A 7 6.10 2.28 -0.89
CA PHE A 7 6.05 3.00 -2.15
C PHE A 7 4.74 2.68 -2.87
N VAL A 8 4.03 3.75 -3.21
CA VAL A 8 2.77 3.71 -3.94
C VAL A 8 2.95 4.59 -5.18
N ILE A 9 2.88 3.99 -6.35
CA ILE A 9 2.97 4.78 -7.59
C ILE A 9 1.71 5.63 -7.77
N GLN A 10 1.85 6.81 -8.38
CA GLN A 10 0.76 7.78 -8.55
C GLN A 10 -0.48 7.22 -9.27
N THR A 11 -0.31 6.18 -10.11
CA THR A 11 -1.41 5.56 -10.84
C THR A 11 -2.14 4.46 -10.05
N ALA A 12 -1.67 4.11 -8.85
CA ALA A 12 -2.38 3.20 -7.96
C ALA A 12 -3.49 3.94 -7.20
N ILE A 13 -4.57 3.23 -6.91
CA ILE A 13 -5.68 3.73 -6.08
C ILE A 13 -5.62 2.98 -4.75
N VAL A 14 -5.39 3.71 -3.67
CA VAL A 14 -5.43 3.18 -2.31
C VAL A 14 -6.57 3.91 -1.59
N GLU A 15 -7.64 3.18 -1.29
CA GLU A 15 -8.80 3.75 -0.60
C GLU A 15 -8.49 4.05 0.87
N GLU A 16 -9.12 5.09 1.41
CA GLU A 16 -9.01 5.46 2.82
C GLU A 16 -9.44 4.29 3.71
N GLY A 17 -8.64 3.95 4.72
CA GLY A 17 -8.83 2.77 5.57
C GLY A 17 -7.87 1.61 5.29
N ALA A 18 -7.31 1.51 4.07
CA ALA A 18 -6.31 0.49 3.75
C ALA A 18 -5.07 0.60 4.65
N SER A 19 -4.47 -0.54 5.02
CA SER A 19 -3.23 -0.62 5.78
C SER A 19 -2.09 -1.17 4.91
N ILE A 20 -1.01 -0.40 4.76
CA ILE A 20 0.16 -0.76 3.94
C ILE A 20 1.41 -0.77 4.82
N GLY A 21 2.00 -1.95 4.98
CA GLY A 21 3.18 -2.18 5.80
C GLY A 21 4.47 -1.59 5.24
N ALA A 22 5.51 -1.60 6.08
CA ALA A 22 6.83 -1.07 5.74
C ALA A 22 7.42 -1.77 4.50
N ASN A 23 8.12 -0.98 3.67
CA ASN A 23 8.80 -1.40 2.43
C ASN A 23 7.89 -2.08 1.37
N ALA A 24 6.56 -2.05 1.53
CA ALA A 24 5.65 -2.62 0.55
C ALA A 24 5.65 -1.80 -0.75
N HIS A 25 5.48 -2.49 -1.89
CA HIS A 25 5.42 -1.89 -3.22
C HIS A 25 4.03 -2.07 -3.85
N ILE A 26 3.32 -0.95 -4.05
CA ILE A 26 2.05 -0.92 -4.78
C ILE A 26 2.32 -0.42 -6.20
N GLY A 27 2.22 -1.35 -7.15
CA GLY A 27 2.56 -1.13 -8.55
C GLY A 27 1.49 -0.39 -9.36
N PRO A 28 1.78 -0.12 -10.65
CA PRO A 28 0.84 0.57 -11.54
C PRO A 28 -0.51 -0.15 -11.63
N PHE A 29 -1.59 0.63 -11.61
CA PHE A 29 -2.96 0.15 -11.83
C PHE A 29 -3.51 -0.80 -10.74
N CYS A 30 -2.82 -0.95 -9.61
CA CYS A 30 -3.38 -1.62 -8.44
C CYS A 30 -4.52 -0.80 -7.82
N ILE A 31 -5.52 -1.51 -7.30
CA ILE A 31 -6.60 -0.95 -6.47
C ILE A 31 -6.56 -1.68 -5.12
N VAL A 32 -6.40 -0.95 -4.03
CA VAL A 32 -6.40 -1.47 -2.66
C VAL A 32 -7.63 -0.93 -1.93
N GLY A 33 -8.56 -1.82 -1.60
CA GLY A 33 -9.80 -1.47 -0.92
C GLY A 33 -9.61 -1.09 0.55
N PRO A 34 -10.63 -0.50 1.19
CA PRO A 34 -10.53 0.18 2.49
C PRO A 34 -10.38 -0.78 3.68
N HIS A 35 -10.48 -2.09 3.45
CA HIS A 35 -10.40 -3.14 4.47
C HIS A 35 -9.22 -4.10 4.23
N VAL A 36 -8.34 -3.77 3.29
CA VAL A 36 -7.18 -4.59 2.96
C VAL A 36 -6.02 -4.23 3.87
N GLU A 37 -5.33 -5.26 4.36
CA GLU A 37 -4.06 -5.15 5.06
C GLU A 37 -2.97 -5.83 4.23
N ILE A 38 -1.95 -5.06 3.85
CA ILE A 38 -0.72 -5.55 3.22
C ILE A 38 0.38 -5.52 4.27
N GLY A 39 0.96 -6.68 4.56
CA GLY A 39 2.02 -6.83 5.56
C GLY A 39 3.32 -6.12 5.19
N GLU A 40 4.23 -6.04 6.17
CA GLU A 40 5.58 -5.54 5.94
C GLU A 40 6.41 -6.49 5.08
N VAL A 41 7.35 -5.92 4.33
CA VAL A 41 8.39 -6.67 3.61
C VAL A 41 9.65 -6.64 4.46
N PRO A 42 10.02 -7.74 5.14
CA PRO A 42 11.33 -7.86 5.77
C PRO A 42 12.38 -7.91 4.65
N TYR A 43 13.56 -7.35 4.90
CA TYR A 43 14.73 -7.23 4.00
C TYR A 43 14.80 -5.94 3.18
#